data_AF-A0A356ITC8-F1
#
_entry.id   AF-A0A356ITC8-F1
#
_cell.length_a   1.000
_cell.length_b   1.000
_cell.length_c   1.000
_cell.angle_alpha   90.00
_cell.angle_beta   90.00
_cell.angle_gamma   90.00
#
_symmetry.space_group_name_H-M   'P 1'
#
loop_
_entity.id
_entity.type
_entity.pdbx_description
1 polymer ?
#
loop_
_entity_poly.entity_id
_entity_poly.type
_entity_poly.pdbx_seq_one_letter_code
_entity_poly.pdbx_strand_id
1 'polypeptide(L)'
;VRTLCPHCKRDTYVDPDVWHNLIHPWKGKQPEKIKSPVGCLECRKTGYLGRVGIYEVMPLSQELKDMISHDAELNELRKQA
;
A
#
# COMPACT_ATOMS: atom_id res chain seq x y z
N VAL A 1 -5.05 -6.38 3.49
CA VAL A 1 -5.69 -5.07 3.78
C VAL A 1 -7.21 -5.20 3.71
N ARG A 2 -7.97 -4.48 4.55
CA ARG A 2 -9.45 -4.48 4.50
C ARG A 2 -9.93 -3.64 3.31
N THR A 3 -10.89 -4.14 2.54
CA THR A 3 -11.45 -3.42 1.39
C THR A 3 -12.63 -2.57 1.84
N LEU A 4 -12.72 -1.32 1.36
CA LEU A 4 -13.86 -0.45 1.67
C LEU A 4 -15.16 -1.07 1.19
N CYS A 5 -16.20 -0.97 2.02
CA CYS A 5 -17.53 -1.45 1.66
C CYS A 5 -18.05 -0.71 0.40
N PRO A 6 -18.49 -1.43 -0.65
CA PRO A 6 -18.95 -0.80 -1.88
C PRO A 6 -20.24 0.00 -1.69
N HIS A 7 -21.04 -0.35 -0.67
CA HIS A 7 -22.34 0.28 -0.40
C HIS A 7 -22.23 1.61 0.34
N CYS A 8 -21.18 1.83 1.16
CA CYS A 8 -21.10 2.99 2.04
C CYS A 8 -19.83 3.83 1.90
N LYS A 9 -18.85 3.46 1.06
CA LYS A 9 -17.66 4.29 0.85
C LYS A 9 -18.04 5.68 0.33
N ARG A 10 -17.41 6.73 0.86
CA ARG A 10 -17.65 8.13 0.45
C ARG A 10 -16.37 8.82 0.06
N ASP A 11 -16.50 9.87 -0.75
CA ASP A 11 -15.37 10.75 -1.04
C ASP A 11 -14.97 11.52 0.21
N THR A 12 -13.66 11.70 0.37
CA THR A 12 -13.08 12.59 1.36
C THR A 12 -11.79 13.19 0.80
N TYR A 13 -11.24 14.15 1.52
CA TYR A 13 -9.99 14.81 1.17
C TYR A 13 -8.86 14.21 2.00
N VAL A 14 -7.68 14.10 1.40
CA VAL A 14 -6.47 13.73 2.12
C VAL A 14 -5.77 15.01 2.59
N ASP A 15 -5.27 14.97 3.81
CA ASP A 15 -4.41 16.03 4.33
C ASP A 15 -3.10 16.08 3.52
N PRO A 16 -2.65 17.26 3.04
CA PRO A 16 -1.44 17.37 2.23
C PRO A 16 -0.17 16.86 2.91
N ASP A 17 -0.01 17.07 4.21
CA ASP A 17 1.16 16.64 4.96
C ASP A 17 1.16 15.11 5.12
N VAL A 18 -0.02 14.52 5.36
CA VAL A 18 -0.17 13.06 5.40
C VAL A 18 0.16 12.45 4.04
N TRP A 19 -0.32 13.05 2.94
CA TRP A 19 0.00 12.58 1.60
C TRP A 19 1.50 12.65 1.32
N HIS A 20 2.13 13.79 1.62
CA HIS A 20 3.56 13.99 1.40
C HIS A 20 4.41 12.98 2.16
N ASN A 21 4.11 12.75 3.45
CA ASN A 21 4.81 11.78 4.28
C ASN A 21 4.63 10.34 3.79
N LEU A 22 3.43 9.99 3.29
CA LEU A 22 3.14 8.65 2.78
C LEU A 22 3.97 8.29 1.54
N ILE A 23 4.21 9.26 0.65
CA ILE A 23 4.88 9.02 -0.62
C ILE A 23 6.37 9.39 -0.61
N HIS A 24 6.92 9.91 0.48
CA HIS A 24 8.33 10.29 0.54
C HIS A 24 9.23 9.04 0.36
N PRO A 25 10.33 9.10 -0.44
CA PRO A 25 10.91 10.27 -1.13
C PRO A 25 10.35 10.53 -2.54
N TRP A 26 9.37 9.77 -2.98
CA TRP A 26 8.79 9.90 -4.32
C TRP A 26 7.91 11.15 -4.45
N LYS A 27 7.82 11.68 -5.67
CA LYS A 27 6.94 12.80 -6.02
C LYS A 27 5.70 12.28 -6.74
N GLY A 28 4.53 12.53 -6.15
CA GLY A 28 3.24 12.12 -6.68
C GLY A 28 2.19 13.20 -6.44
N LYS A 29 1.41 13.51 -7.47
CA LYS A 29 0.32 14.50 -7.35
C LYS A 29 -0.72 13.97 -6.35
N GLN A 30 -1.07 14.81 -5.38
CA GLN A 30 -2.15 14.49 -4.45
C GLN A 30 -3.47 14.29 -5.22
N PRO A 31 -4.19 13.18 -4.97
CA PRO A 31 -5.50 12.98 -5.57
C PRO A 31 -6.48 14.01 -5.02
N GLU A 32 -7.38 14.51 -5.89
CA GLU A 32 -8.39 15.49 -5.50
C GLU A 32 -9.34 14.93 -4.43
N LYS A 33 -9.66 13.63 -4.52
CA LYS A 33 -10.51 12.91 -3.57
C LYS A 33 -9.99 11.49 -3.36
N ILE A 34 -10.11 11.00 -2.14
CA ILE A 34 -9.91 9.60 -1.77
C ILE A 34 -11.22 9.01 -1.24
N LYS A 35 -11.28 7.69 -1.02
CA LYS A 35 -12.45 7.04 -0.43
C LYS A 35 -12.22 6.73 1.05
N SER A 36 -13.20 7.01 1.90
CA SER A 36 -13.18 6.69 3.33
C SER A 36 -14.30 5.71 3.73
N PRO A 37 -14.12 4.96 4.82
CA PRO A 37 -15.17 4.12 5.39
C PRO A 37 -16.21 4.97 6.13
N VAL A 38 -17.49 4.62 6.00
CA VAL A 38 -18.59 5.25 6.77
C VAL A 38 -19.28 4.25 7.70
N GLY A 39 -19.62 3.06 7.18
CA GLY A 39 -20.37 2.04 7.91
C GLY A 39 -21.85 2.02 7.53
N CYS A 40 -22.37 0.82 7.28
CA CYS A 40 -23.78 0.57 6.97
C CYS A 40 -24.17 -0.86 7.42
N LEU A 41 -25.44 -1.22 7.27
CA LEU A 41 -25.93 -2.57 7.59
C LEU A 41 -25.19 -3.68 6.83
N GLU A 42 -24.95 -3.50 5.54
CA GLU A 42 -24.25 -4.50 4.68
C GLU A 42 -22.85 -4.86 5.18
N CYS A 43 -22.11 -3.89 5.72
CA CYS A 43 -20.78 -4.12 6.29
C CYS A 43 -20.78 -4.21 7.82
N ARG A 44 -21.96 -4.40 8.44
CA ARG A 44 -22.14 -4.48 9.90
C ARG A 44 -21.50 -3.29 10.65
N LYS A 45 -21.70 -2.09 10.10
CA LYS A 45 -21.22 -0.80 10.62
C LYS A 45 -19.69 -0.65 10.69
N THR A 46 -18.92 -1.50 10.01
CA THR A 46 -17.44 -1.41 10.01
C THR A 46 -16.88 -0.47 8.94
N GLY A 47 -17.63 -0.28 7.84
CA GLY A 47 -17.16 0.44 6.65
C GLY A 47 -16.31 -0.40 5.71
N TYR A 48 -16.10 -1.69 5.99
CA TYR A 48 -15.26 -2.59 5.21
C TYR A 48 -16.02 -3.87 4.84
N LEU A 49 -15.80 -4.38 3.62
CA LEU A 49 -16.37 -5.64 3.14
C LEU A 49 -15.34 -6.35 2.27
N GLY A 50 -14.88 -7.52 2.72
CA GLY A 50 -13.82 -8.28 2.07
C GLY A 50 -12.41 -7.78 2.39
N ARG A 51 -11.42 -8.41 1.75
CA ARG A 51 -9.99 -8.14 1.92
C ARG A 51 -9.29 -8.22 0.58
N VAL A 52 -8.20 -7.47 0.44
CA VAL A 52 -7.28 -7.53 -0.70
C VAL A 52 -5.87 -7.75 -0.20
N GLY A 53 -5.09 -8.56 -0.94
CA GLY A 53 -3.66 -8.74 -0.72
C GLY A 53 -2.87 -7.64 -1.40
N ILE A 54 -1.86 -7.11 -0.71
CA ILE A 54 -0.84 -6.25 -1.30
C ILE A 54 0.43 -7.08 -1.28
N TYR A 55 1.05 -7.27 -2.44
CA TYR A 55 2.18 -8.16 -2.61
C TYR A 55 3.36 -7.38 -3.18
N GLU A 56 4.53 -7.65 -2.62
CA GLU A 56 5.82 -7.32 -3.20
C GLU A 56 6.40 -8.65 -3.68
N VAL A 57 6.74 -8.74 -4.97
CA VAL A 57 7.27 -9.97 -5.57
C VAL A 57 8.68 -9.67 -6.02
N MET A 58 9.65 -10.40 -5.48
CA MET A 58 11.07 -10.27 -5.79
C MET A 58 11.52 -11.54 -6.55
N PRO A 59 11.54 -11.52 -7.89
CA PRO A 59 12.06 -12.64 -8.68
C PRO A 59 13.54 -12.87 -8.38
N LEU A 60 13.96 -14.14 -8.29
CA LEU A 60 15.35 -14.47 -8.03
C LEU A 60 16.22 -14.30 -9.29
N SER A 61 16.65 -13.07 -9.53
CA SER A 61 17.58 -12.69 -10.61
C SER A 61 18.97 -13.31 -10.41
N GLN A 62 19.80 -13.31 -11.46
CA GLN A 62 21.19 -13.77 -11.32
C GLN A 62 21.98 -12.88 -10.35
N GLU A 63 21.77 -11.56 -10.43
CA GLU A 63 22.39 -10.59 -9.53
C GLU A 63 22.06 -10.88 -8.05
N LEU A 64 20.79 -11.17 -7.73
CA LEU A 64 20.39 -11.57 -6.38
C LEU A 64 21.07 -12.85 -5.92
N LYS A 65 21.22 -13.85 -6.81
CA LYS A 65 21.95 -15.09 -6.48
C LYS A 65 23.41 -14.83 -6.16
N ASP A 66 24.04 -13.95 -6.95
CA ASP A 66 25.44 -13.58 -6.73
C ASP A 66 25.58 -12.83 -5.40
N MET A 67 24.69 -11.89 -5.10
CA MET A 67 24.67 -11.19 -3.80
C MET A 67 24.48 -12.15 -2.61
N ILE A 68 23.56 -13.10 -2.72
CA ILE A 68 23.34 -14.14 -1.69
C ILE A 68 24.61 -14.99 -1.52
N SER A 69 25.28 -15.34 -2.62
CA SER A 69 26.50 -16.16 -2.57
C SER A 69 27.69 -15.45 -1.91
N HIS A 70 27.64 -14.12 -1.82
CA HIS A 70 28.64 -13.30 -1.14
C HIS A 70 28.18 -12.84 0.26
N ASP A 71 27.18 -13.50 0.85
CA ASP A 71 26.61 -13.18 2.17
C ASP A 71 26.21 -11.71 2.32
N ALA A 72 25.66 -11.10 1.25
CA ALA A 72 25.23 -9.71 1.28
C ALA A 72 24.21 -9.44 2.39
N GLU A 73 24.32 -8.27 3.02
CA GLU A 73 23.38 -7.86 4.05
C GLU A 73 21.94 -7.75 3.50
N LEU A 74 20.96 -8.09 4.33
CA LEU A 74 19.53 -8.05 3.96
C LEU A 74 19.09 -6.69 3.41
N ASN A 75 19.66 -5.59 3.90
CA ASN A 75 19.35 -4.25 3.42
C ASN A 75 19.81 -4.03 1.98
N GLU A 76 20.95 -4.61 1.58
CA GLU A 76 21.46 -4.50 0.22
C GLU A 76 20.60 -5.35 -0.73
N LEU A 77 20.21 -6.56 -0.32
CA LEU A 77 19.26 -7.39 -1.08
C LEU A 77 17.91 -6.67 -1.29
N ARG A 78 17.41 -5.97 -0.27
CA ARG A 78 16.14 -5.22 -0.35
C ARG A 78 16.20 -4.00 -1.28
N LYS A 79 17.37 -3.37 -1.45
CA LYS A 79 17.52 -2.23 -2.38
C LYS A 79 17.54 -2.67 -3.84
N GLN A 80 17.95 -3.90 -4.11
CA GLN A 80 17.99 -4.48 -5.45
C GLN A 80 16.58 -4.89 -5.93
N ALA A 81 15.73 -5.33 -5.00
CA ALA A 81 14.33 -5.70 -5.21
C ALA A 81 13.45 -4.53 -5.68
#